data_AF-A0A8X6S5N1-F1
#
_entry.id   AF-A0A8X6S5N1-F1
#
_cell.length_a   1.000
_cell.length_b   1.000
_cell.length_c   1.000
_cell.angle_alpha   90.00
_cell.angle_beta   90.00
_cell.angle_gamma   90.00
#
_symmetry.space_group_name_H-M   'P 1'
#
loop_
_entity.id
_entity.type
_entity.pdbx_description
1 polymer ?
#
loop_
_entity_poly.entity_id
_entity_poly.type
_entity_poly.pdbx_seq_one_letter_code
_entity_poly.pdbx_strand_id
1 'polypeptide(L)' 'MASSISRPESNRTSLGLSWQRVAALNPPPRSLHELKQGLLCVWSSFPIPVSDNLINSMGNRCRQCIQVRGGHIPY' A
#
# COMPACT_ATOMS: atom_id res chain seq x y z
N MET A 1 -2.25 30.05 -17.05
CA MET A 1 -2.24 28.62 -17.44
C MET A 1 -2.13 27.81 -16.16
N ALA A 2 -3.24 27.23 -15.69
CA ALA A 2 -3.27 26.46 -14.46
C ALA A 2 -2.91 24.99 -14.78
N SER A 3 -1.69 24.57 -14.41
CA SER A 3 -1.31 23.16 -14.48
C SER A 3 -1.92 22.44 -13.29
N SER A 4 -3.02 21.75 -13.53
CA SER A 4 -3.64 20.80 -12.61
C SER A 4 -2.61 19.74 -12.21
N ILE A 5 -2.11 19.85 -10.99
CA ILE A 5 -1.33 18.79 -10.34
C ILE A 5 -2.29 17.61 -10.12
N SER A 6 -2.20 16.63 -11.02
CA SER A 6 -2.84 15.33 -10.86
C SER A 6 -2.23 14.66 -9.64
N ARG A 7 -3.00 14.72 -8.55
CA ARG A 7 -2.75 14.14 -7.25
C ARG A 7 -2.86 12.61 -7.32
N PRO A 8 -1.78 11.82 -7.15
CA PRO A 8 -1.92 10.37 -7.01
C PRO A 8 -2.21 10.03 -5.54
N GLU A 9 -3.43 10.35 -5.07
CA GLU A 9 -3.91 9.97 -3.72
C GLU A 9 -4.72 8.66 -3.71
N SER A 10 -4.71 7.91 -4.82
CA SER A 10 -5.55 6.72 -4.97
C SER A 10 -4.92 5.43 -4.39
N ASN A 11 -3.59 5.37 -4.32
CA ASN A 11 -2.88 4.18 -3.83
C ASN A 11 -2.68 4.17 -2.30
N ARG A 12 -2.49 5.34 -1.67
CA ARG A 12 -2.37 5.46 -0.19
C ARG A 12 -3.65 5.06 0.54
N THR A 13 -4.79 5.46 0.01
CA THR A 13 -6.11 5.11 0.57
C THR A 13 -6.39 3.62 0.45
N SER A 14 -6.04 3.00 -0.67
CA SER A 14 -6.29 1.57 -0.90
C SER A 14 -5.43 0.64 -0.02
N LEU A 15 -4.16 0.97 0.20
CA LEU A 15 -3.28 0.23 1.11
C LEU A 15 -3.58 0.54 2.60
N GLY A 16 -3.98 1.76 2.92
CA GLY A 16 -4.41 2.14 4.27
C GLY A 16 -5.65 1.37 4.72
N LEU A 17 -6.60 1.13 3.82
CA LEU A 17 -7.82 0.38 4.09
C LEU A 17 -7.57 -1.12 4.36
N SER A 18 -6.56 -1.73 3.74
CA SER A 18 -6.22 -3.13 4.00
C SER A 18 -5.54 -3.33 5.35
N TRP A 19 -4.64 -2.42 5.74
CA TRP A 19 -4.02 -2.45 7.07
C TRP A 19 -5.02 -2.15 8.20
N GLN A 20 -5.97 -1.23 7.97
CA GLN A 20 -7.07 -0.99 8.91
C GLN A 20 -7.92 -2.23 9.16
N ARG A 21 -8.11 -3.11 8.16
CA ARG A 21 -8.81 -4.39 8.36
C ARG A 21 -8.02 -5.37 9.20
N VAL A 22 -6.69 -5.42 9.07
CA VAL A 22 -5.82 -6.21 9.96
C VAL A 22 -5.88 -5.66 11.38
N ALA A 23 -5.82 -4.34 11.55
CA ALA A 23 -5.92 -3.68 12.86
C ALA A 23 -7.32 -3.81 13.48
N ALA A 24 -8.36 -3.94 12.67
CA ALA A 24 -9.74 -4.18 13.08
C ALA A 24 -10.04 -5.66 13.38
N LEU A 25 -9.05 -6.57 13.32
CA LEU A 25 -9.17 -7.92 13.87
C LEU A 25 -9.29 -7.81 15.39
N ASN A 26 -10.53 -7.58 15.84
CA ASN A 26 -10.96 -7.56 17.23
C ASN A 26 -11.91 -8.75 17.45
N PRO A 27 -11.61 -9.68 18.38
CA PRO A 27 -10.49 -9.63 19.31
C PRO A 27 -9.12 -9.81 18.63
N PRO A 28 -8.03 -9.28 19.22
CA PRO A 28 -6.69 -9.54 18.76
C PRO A 28 -6.51 -11.05 18.61
N PRO A 29 -5.92 -11.54 17.50
CA PRO A 29 -5.78 -12.97 17.28
C PRO A 29 -5.04 -13.57 18.46
N ARG A 30 -5.73 -14.43 19.22
CA ARG A 30 -5.19 -15.04 20.44
C ARG A 30 -4.38 -16.30 20.12
N SER A 31 -4.47 -16.77 18.88
CA SER A 31 -3.76 -17.92 18.36
C SER A 31 -3.10 -17.62 17.02
N LEU A 32 -2.02 -18.36 16.72
CA LEU A 32 -1.34 -18.28 15.43
C LEU A 32 -2.27 -18.63 14.25
N HIS A 33 -3.26 -19.50 14.48
CA HIS A 33 -4.24 -19.89 13.49
C HIS A 33 -5.16 -18.72 13.10
N GLU A 34 -5.67 -17.97 14.09
CA GLU A 34 -6.50 -16.77 13.85
C GLU A 34 -5.71 -15.67 13.12
N LEU A 35 -4.45 -15.46 13.49
CA LEU A 35 -3.59 -14.50 12.80
C LEU A 35 -3.36 -14.89 11.34
N LYS A 36 -3.05 -16.17 11.08
CA LYS A 36 -2.89 -16.69 9.72
C LYS A 36 -4.17 -16.48 8.90
N GLN A 37 -5.33 -16.77 9.49
CA GLN A 37 -6.60 -16.62 8.80
C GLN A 37 -6.94 -15.16 8.49
N GLY A 38 -6.66 -14.24 9.43
CA GLY A 38 -6.84 -12.80 9.22
C GLY A 38 -5.94 -12.26 8.09
N LEU A 39 -4.68 -12.68 8.05
CA LEU A 39 -3.75 -12.32 6.98
C LEU A 39 -4.19 -12.85 5.63
N LEU A 40 -4.60 -14.12 5.55
CA LEU A 40 -5.12 -14.72 4.32
C LEU A 40 -6.39 -14.01 3.82
N CYS A 41 -7.29 -13.63 4.74
CA CYS A 41 -8.52 -12.90 4.39
C CYS A 41 -8.21 -11.52 3.79
N VAL A 42 -7.28 -10.78 4.40
CA VAL A 42 -6.85 -9.46 3.92
C VAL A 42 -6.12 -9.57 2.59
N TRP A 43 -5.24 -10.56 2.46
CA TRP A 43 -4.49 -10.81 1.23
C TRP A 43 -5.41 -11.23 0.07
N SER A 44 -6.38 -12.11 0.33
CA SER A 44 -7.41 -12.50 -0.64
C SER A 44 -8.27 -11.31 -1.09
N SER A 45 -8.47 -10.33 -0.21
CA SER A 45 -9.22 -9.11 -0.51
C SER A 45 -8.37 -8.02 -1.18
N PHE A 46 -7.11 -8.29 -1.51
CA PHE A 46 -6.21 -7.28 -2.07
C PHE A 46 -6.56 -6.99 -3.55
N PRO A 47 -6.91 -5.75 -3.92
CA PRO A 47 -7.34 -5.47 -5.28
C PRO A 47 -6.14 -5.49 -6.25
N ILE A 48 -6.25 -6.26 -7.34
CA ILE A 48 -5.24 -6.29 -8.42
C ILE A 48 -4.87 -4.89 -8.96
N PRO A 49 -5.81 -3.94 -9.15
CA PRO A 49 -5.45 -2.60 -9.61
C PRO A 49 -4.51 -1.84 -8.65
N VAL A 50 -4.54 -2.17 -7.35
CA VAL A 50 -3.61 -1.59 -6.37
C VAL A 50 -2.20 -2.14 -6.59
N SER A 51 -2.07 -3.44 -6.91
CA SER A 51 -0.81 -4.03 -7.33
C SER A 51 -0.28 -3.39 -8.60
N ASP A 52 -1.12 -3.23 -9.62
CA ASP A 52 -0.72 -2.65 -10.90
C ASP A 52 -0.26 -1.20 -10.72
N ASN A 53 -1.00 -0.41 -9.94
CA ASN A 53 -0.61 0.96 -9.61
C ASN A 53 0.72 1.00 -8.83
N LEU A 54 0.96 0.05 -7.93
CA LEU A 54 2.21 -0.06 -7.19
C LEU A 54 3.37 -0.34 -8.15
N ILE A 55 3.22 -1.32 -9.05
CA ILE A 55 4.23 -1.69 -10.06
C ILE A 55 4.51 -0.51 -10.99
N ASN A 56 3.46 0.14 -11.51
CA ASN A 56 3.60 1.30 -12.40
C ASN A 56 4.29 2.48 -11.70
N SER A 57 4.10 2.65 -10.39
CA SER A 57 4.76 3.70 -9.61
C SER A 57 6.26 3.47 -9.40
N MET A 58 6.74 2.22 -9.53
CA MET A 58 8.13 1.86 -9.23
C MET A 58 9.13 2.61 -10.10
N GLY A 59 8.83 2.82 -11.39
CA GLY A 59 9.73 3.58 -12.28
C GLY A 59 9.96 5.02 -11.81
N ASN A 60 8.94 5.66 -11.25
CA ASN A 60 9.07 7.01 -10.69
C ASN A 60 9.85 7.02 -9.37
N ARG A 61 9.62 6.03 -8.52
CA ARG A 61 10.36 5.85 -7.26
C ARG A 61 11.85 5.58 -7.51
N CYS A 62 12.18 4.76 -8.50
CA CYS A 62 13.58 4.56 -8.91
C CYS A 62 14.25 5.87 -9.32
N ARG A 63 13.56 6.72 -10.10
CA ARG A 63 14.08 8.05 -10.45
C ARG A 63 14.30 8.94 -9.23
N GLN A 64 13.36 8.95 -8.28
CA GLN A 64 13.52 9.71 -7.05
C GLN A 64 14.71 9.21 -6.22
N CYS A 65 14.88 7.89 -6.10
CA CYS A 65 16.01 7.28 -5.39
C CYS A 65 17.36 7.71 -6.00
N ILE A 66 17.47 7.72 -7.33
CA ILE A 66 18.66 8.21 -8.03
C ILE A 66 18.88 9.69 -7.74
N GLN A 67 17.83 10.51 -7.77
CA GLN A 67 17.92 11.95 -7.52
C GLN A 67 18.44 12.27 -6.12
N VAL A 68 18.07 11.49 -5.10
CA VAL A 68 18.59 11.62 -3.74
C VAL A 68 19.88 10.84 -3.49
N ARG A 69 20.53 10.34 -4.55
CA ARG A 69 21.79 9.56 -4.52
C ARG A 69 21.72 8.32 -3.61
N GLY A 70 20.57 7.65 -3.62
CA GLY A 70 20.30 6.49 -2.75
C GLY A 70 19.81 6.86 -1.34
N GLY A 71 19.59 8.14 -1.06
CA GLY A 71 18.92 8.59 0.16
C GLY A 71 17.47 8.11 0.30
N HIS A 72 16.88 8.34 1.48
CA HIS A 72 15.51 7.93 1.75
C HIS A 72 14.50 8.70 0.88
N ILE A 73 13.61 7.97 0.20
CA ILE A 73 12.47 8.52 -0.53
C ILE A 73 11.16 8.16 0.18
N PRO A 74 10.16 9.06 0.22
CA PRO A 74 8.86 8.75 0.79
C PRO A 74 8.11 7.70 -0.04
N TYR A 75 7.44 6.76 0.64
CA TYR A 75 6.62 5.73 0.02
C TYR A 75 5.11 6.04 0.02
#